data_AF-A0A7S1RV70-F1
#
_entry.id   AF-A0A7S1RV70-F1
#
_cell.length_a   1.000
_cell.length_b   1.000
_cell.length_c   1.000
_cell.angle_alpha   90.00
_cell.angle_beta   90.00
_cell.angle_gamma   90.00
#
_symmetry.space_group_name_H-M   'P 1'
#
loop_
_entity.id
_entity.type
_entity.pdbx_description
1 polymer ?
#
loop_
_entity_poly.entity_id
_entity_poly.type
_entity_poly.pdbx_seq_one_letter_code
_entity_poly.pdbx_strand_id
1 'polypeptide(L)'
;GQLQVEVLGRLLATIHKLPTEWFDQWRARIRVDLPWTKEAASGSYVWRFVSKASYLGRHPEDFLQQWASLPELMPASRAAKRPVTCHGSFVRHNIMKSSSSGDLQVVDLEEACVACAAVDLASALLNLCRSRNNANYADRKQFVRAYLLETYNETSDKDEDDLILDAQCLRFAEGWLLGLYAENLADSIHEAIKYVRTGRNESLVKELSQTLIETTLTAAGNHWRKNRHRATDFGAGAAPRAAAPAS
;
A
#
# COMPACT_ATOMS: atom_id res chain seq x y z
N GLY A 1 -17.59 -13.30 -13.47
CA GLY A 1 -17.39 -12.16 -14.40
C GLY A 1 -16.25 -11.30 -13.88
N GLN A 2 -15.45 -10.72 -14.77
CA GLN A 2 -14.38 -9.81 -14.37
C GLN A 2 -15.00 -8.47 -13.96
N LEU A 3 -14.81 -8.06 -12.70
CA LEU A 3 -15.21 -6.73 -12.23
C LEU A 3 -14.42 -5.65 -12.99
N GLN A 4 -15.13 -4.67 -13.53
CA GLN A 4 -14.56 -3.50 -14.21
C GLN A 4 -13.86 -2.58 -13.21
N VAL A 5 -12.70 -2.03 -13.58
CA VAL A 5 -11.84 -1.26 -12.66
C VAL A 5 -12.49 0.07 -12.23
N GLU A 6 -13.34 0.65 -13.07
CA GLU A 6 -14.07 1.89 -12.80
C GLU A 6 -15.10 1.68 -11.68
N VAL A 7 -15.76 0.53 -11.66
CA VAL A 7 -16.71 0.17 -10.59
C VAL A 7 -15.96 0.05 -9.26
N LEU A 8 -14.76 -0.52 -9.28
CA LEU A 8 -13.92 -0.66 -8.09
C LEU A 8 -13.39 0.70 -7.60
N GLY A 9 -13.05 1.61 -8.51
CA GLY A 9 -12.66 2.98 -8.18
C GLY A 9 -13.77 3.74 -7.45
N ARG A 10 -15.02 3.64 -7.94
CA ARG A 10 -16.19 4.24 -7.27
C ARG A 10 -16.50 3.60 -5.91
N LEU A 11 -16.37 2.27 -5.81
CA LEU A 11 -16.55 1.56 -4.55
C LEU A 11 -15.57 2.06 -3.49
N LEU A 12 -14.29 2.19 -3.84
CA LEU A 12 -13.28 2.69 -2.91
C LEU A 12 -13.55 4.14 -2.49
N ALA A 13 -13.94 5.00 -3.44
CA ALA A 13 -14.32 6.38 -3.14
C ALA A 13 -15.51 6.46 -2.17
N THR A 14 -16.46 5.53 -2.28
CA THR A 14 -17.61 5.42 -1.36
C THR A 14 -17.17 5.04 0.04
N ILE A 15 -16.25 4.08 0.20
CA ILE A 15 -15.67 3.71 1.50
C ILE A 15 -14.94 4.91 2.12
N HIS A 16 -14.17 5.65 1.32
CA HIS A 16 -13.43 6.83 1.76
C HIS A 16 -14.32 8.04 2.13
N LYS A 17 -15.64 7.96 1.96
CA LYS A 17 -16.62 8.95 2.46
C LYS A 17 -17.15 8.60 3.86
N LEU A 18 -16.86 7.42 4.39
CA LEU A 18 -17.26 7.03 5.74
C LEU A 18 -16.62 7.97 6.78
N PRO A 19 -17.28 8.18 7.94
CA PRO A 19 -16.74 8.97 9.05
C PRO A 19 -15.36 8.47 9.48
N THR A 20 -14.51 9.33 10.02
CA THR A 20 -13.14 8.97 10.45
C THR A 20 -12.96 8.99 11.97
N GLU A 21 -13.92 9.53 12.69
CA GLU A 21 -13.90 9.73 14.14
C GLU A 21 -13.90 8.40 14.91
N TRP A 22 -14.39 7.32 14.28
CA TRP A 22 -14.41 5.98 14.87
C TRP A 22 -13.01 5.48 15.25
N PHE A 23 -11.96 5.97 14.58
CA PHE A 23 -10.58 5.56 14.82
C PHE A 23 -9.88 6.38 15.91
N ASP A 24 -10.44 7.50 16.36
CA ASP A 24 -9.73 8.41 17.28
C ASP A 24 -9.41 7.76 18.63
N GLN A 25 -10.35 6.99 19.19
CA GLN A 25 -10.11 6.23 20.43
C GLN A 25 -9.04 5.16 20.25
N TRP A 26 -8.96 4.54 19.07
CA TRP A 26 -7.96 3.53 18.76
C TRP A 26 -6.59 4.18 18.57
N ARG A 27 -6.53 5.30 17.86
CA ARG A 27 -5.31 6.11 17.70
C ARG A 27 -4.75 6.53 19.07
N ALA A 28 -5.61 6.94 20.00
CA ALA A 28 -5.19 7.29 21.36
C ALA A 28 -4.55 6.10 22.11
N ARG A 29 -5.15 4.90 22.02
CA ARG A 29 -4.59 3.67 22.62
C ARG A 29 -3.28 3.25 21.96
N ILE A 30 -3.24 3.25 20.63
CA ILE A 30 -2.06 2.88 19.85
C ILE A 30 -0.87 3.78 20.21
N ARG A 31 -1.08 5.08 20.43
CA ARG A 31 0.00 5.99 20.86
C ARG A 31 0.59 5.66 22.23
N VAL A 32 -0.16 4.98 23.09
CA VAL A 32 0.33 4.47 24.38
C VAL A 32 1.11 3.17 24.17
N ASP A 33 0.56 2.25 23.37
CA ASP A 33 1.13 0.91 23.17
C ASP A 33 2.35 0.92 22.23
N LEU A 34 2.41 1.86 21.28
CA LEU A 34 3.46 2.02 20.27
C LEU A 34 3.98 3.46 20.28
N PRO A 35 4.91 3.82 21.19
CA PRO A 35 5.32 5.21 21.40
C PRO A 35 5.94 5.89 20.16
N TRP A 36 6.54 5.13 19.24
CA TRP A 36 7.00 5.65 17.95
C TRP A 36 5.90 6.30 17.08
N THR A 37 4.61 6.04 17.36
CA THR A 37 3.47 6.66 16.66
C THR A 37 3.01 7.99 17.28
N LYS A 38 3.58 8.41 18.40
CA LYS A 38 3.08 9.53 19.21
C LYS A 38 2.95 10.83 18.42
N GLU A 39 3.96 11.14 17.61
CA GLU A 39 4.02 12.36 16.79
C GLU A 39 3.43 12.18 15.38
N ALA A 40 2.94 10.98 15.05
CA ALA A 40 2.35 10.73 13.74
C ALA A 40 1.06 11.54 13.57
N ALA A 41 0.97 12.28 12.46
CA ALA A 41 -0.23 13.03 12.08
C ALA A 41 -1.43 12.10 11.90
N SER A 42 -2.65 12.57 12.18
CA SER A 42 -3.89 11.75 12.11
C SER A 42 -4.13 11.09 10.76
N GLY A 43 -3.71 11.73 9.66
CA GLY A 43 -3.78 11.18 8.31
C GLY A 43 -2.50 10.48 7.84
N SER A 44 -1.54 10.21 8.72
CA SER A 44 -0.28 9.59 8.33
C SER A 44 -0.51 8.18 7.77
N TYR A 45 0.28 7.81 6.77
CA TYR A 45 0.26 6.46 6.21
C TYR A 45 0.70 5.41 7.24
N VAL A 46 1.41 5.80 8.31
CA VAL A 46 1.92 4.84 9.30
C VAL A 46 0.83 4.11 10.08
N TRP A 47 -0.37 4.68 10.16
CA TRP A 47 -1.52 4.01 10.80
C TRP A 47 -1.83 2.67 10.13
N ARG A 48 -1.42 2.46 8.88
CA ARG A 48 -1.55 1.18 8.18
C ARG A 48 -0.69 0.06 8.78
N PHE A 49 0.42 0.39 9.44
CA PHE A 49 1.35 -0.62 9.96
C PHE A 49 1.08 -1.03 11.40
N VAL A 50 0.14 -0.37 12.08
CA VAL A 50 -0.14 -0.67 13.50
C VAL A 50 -0.72 -2.07 13.66
N SER A 51 -1.55 -2.53 12.70
CA SER A 51 -2.03 -3.92 12.63
C SER A 51 -0.92 -4.92 12.26
N LYS A 52 0.22 -4.42 11.77
CA LYS A 52 1.41 -5.17 11.35
C LYS A 52 2.61 -4.91 12.27
N ALA A 53 2.41 -4.43 13.49
CA ALA A 53 3.50 -4.01 14.36
C ALA A 53 4.57 -5.10 14.59
N SER A 54 4.17 -6.38 14.60
CA SER A 54 5.09 -7.51 14.70
C SER A 54 6.09 -7.58 13.54
N TYR A 55 5.70 -7.18 12.32
CA TYR A 55 6.61 -7.11 11.16
C TYR A 55 7.63 -5.98 11.27
N LEU A 56 7.34 -4.96 12.08
CA LEU A 56 8.21 -3.82 12.32
C LEU A 56 9.24 -4.07 13.42
N GLY A 57 9.10 -5.15 14.20
CA GLY A 57 9.96 -5.43 15.37
C GLY A 57 11.44 -5.62 15.07
N ARG A 58 11.85 -5.68 13.80
CA ARG A 58 13.25 -5.69 13.38
C ARG A 58 13.89 -4.31 13.30
N HIS A 59 13.09 -3.25 13.30
CA HIS A 59 13.57 -1.88 13.20
C HIS A 59 13.68 -1.25 14.60
N PRO A 60 14.73 -0.48 14.87
CA PRO A 60 14.82 0.32 16.09
C PRO A 60 13.64 1.29 16.25
N GLU A 61 13.23 1.56 17.49
CA GLU A 61 12.07 2.42 17.77
C GLU A 61 12.28 3.88 17.34
N ASP A 62 13.49 4.41 17.54
CA ASP A 62 13.89 5.75 17.11
C ASP A 62 13.86 5.89 15.58
N PHE A 63 14.24 4.83 14.86
CA PHE A 63 14.08 4.75 13.41
C PHE A 63 12.60 4.84 13.02
N LEU A 64 11.73 4.04 13.65
CA LEU A 64 10.29 4.07 13.36
C LEU A 64 9.65 5.42 13.67
N GLN A 65 10.08 6.07 14.76
CA GLN A 65 9.61 7.40 15.13
C GLN A 65 10.02 8.44 14.10
N GLN A 66 11.28 8.44 13.66
CA GLN A 66 11.75 9.31 12.59
C GLN A 66 10.94 9.06 11.31
N TRP A 67 10.82 7.81 10.88
CA TRP A 67 10.05 7.41 9.69
C TRP A 67 8.60 7.88 9.73
N ALA A 68 7.94 7.74 10.88
CA ALA A 68 6.57 8.20 11.09
C ALA A 68 6.40 9.72 11.06
N SER A 69 7.47 10.46 11.32
CA SER A 69 7.51 11.92 11.31
C SER A 69 7.89 12.52 9.96
N LEU A 70 8.40 11.73 8.99
CA LEU A 70 8.90 12.24 7.70
C LEU A 70 7.78 12.84 6.83
N PRO A 71 7.71 14.17 6.67
CA PRO A 71 6.71 14.80 5.81
C PRO A 71 6.91 14.44 4.33
N GLU A 72 8.13 14.08 3.91
CA GLU A 72 8.48 13.68 2.54
C GLU A 72 7.83 12.36 2.12
N LEU A 73 7.31 11.57 3.06
CA LEU A 73 6.57 10.34 2.77
C LEU A 73 5.06 10.56 2.71
N MET A 74 4.58 11.74 3.11
CA MET A 74 3.17 12.09 2.97
C MET A 74 2.84 12.38 1.50
N PRO A 75 1.70 11.90 0.98
CA PRO A 75 1.28 12.19 -0.39
C PRO A 75 1.15 13.70 -0.68
N ALA A 76 1.42 14.11 -1.91
CA ALA A 76 1.39 15.52 -2.29
C ALA A 76 0.01 15.96 -2.80
N SER A 77 -0.65 15.12 -3.59
CA SER A 77 -1.94 15.43 -4.21
C SER A 77 -3.05 15.59 -3.18
N ARG A 78 -4.01 16.47 -3.50
CA ARG A 78 -5.19 16.75 -2.66
C ARG A 78 -5.95 15.47 -2.31
N ALA A 79 -6.12 14.59 -3.30
CA ALA A 79 -6.88 13.36 -3.15
C ALA A 79 -6.15 12.33 -2.29
N ALA A 80 -4.84 12.14 -2.50
CA ALA A 80 -4.06 11.12 -1.83
C ALA A 80 -3.85 11.40 -0.34
N LYS A 81 -3.62 12.67 0.03
CA LYS A 81 -3.29 13.05 1.42
C LYS A 81 -4.49 13.13 2.36
N ARG A 82 -5.71 13.06 1.82
CA ARG A 82 -6.94 13.18 2.61
C ARG A 82 -7.00 12.08 3.67
N PRO A 83 -7.24 12.39 4.94
CA PRO A 83 -7.52 11.38 5.94
C PRO A 83 -8.89 10.75 5.64
N VAL A 84 -8.93 9.43 5.53
CA VAL A 84 -10.12 8.66 5.17
C VAL A 84 -10.18 7.37 5.96
N THR A 85 -11.36 6.79 6.05
CA THR A 85 -11.51 5.39 6.46
C THR A 85 -10.94 4.50 5.36
N CYS A 86 -9.82 3.85 5.66
CA CYS A 86 -9.18 2.87 4.81
C CYS A 86 -9.65 1.46 5.19
N HIS A 87 -9.85 0.61 4.19
CA HIS A 87 -10.00 -0.82 4.32
C HIS A 87 -8.69 -1.51 4.76
N GLY A 88 -7.54 -0.98 4.34
CA GLY A 88 -6.20 -1.53 4.63
C GLY A 88 -5.80 -2.68 3.70
N SER A 89 -6.75 -3.52 3.30
CA SER A 89 -6.58 -4.65 2.37
C SER A 89 -7.55 -4.62 1.17
N PHE A 90 -7.62 -3.51 0.43
CA PHE A 90 -8.58 -3.39 -0.69
C PHE A 90 -8.15 -4.20 -1.93
N VAL A 91 -8.43 -5.50 -1.91
CA VAL A 91 -8.02 -6.49 -2.91
C VAL A 91 -9.19 -7.34 -3.39
N ARG A 92 -9.04 -8.02 -4.54
CA ARG A 92 -10.16 -8.66 -5.25
C ARG A 92 -10.91 -9.71 -4.42
N HIS A 93 -10.20 -10.51 -3.61
CA HIS A 93 -10.82 -11.55 -2.81
C HIS A 93 -11.59 -11.01 -1.59
N ASN A 94 -11.36 -9.74 -1.24
CA ASN A 94 -12.08 -9.04 -0.18
C ASN A 94 -13.26 -8.21 -0.71
N ILE A 95 -13.61 -8.35 -2.00
CA ILE A 95 -14.72 -7.65 -2.63
C ILE A 95 -15.73 -8.70 -3.11
N MET A 96 -16.89 -8.69 -2.47
CA MET A 96 -17.94 -9.69 -2.66
C MET A 96 -19.19 -9.04 -3.22
N LYS A 97 -19.97 -9.78 -4.02
CA LYS A 97 -21.30 -9.35 -4.44
C LYS A 97 -22.32 -9.86 -3.42
N SER A 98 -23.08 -8.95 -2.82
CA SER A 98 -24.19 -9.29 -1.92
C SER A 98 -25.20 -10.17 -2.66
N SER A 99 -25.59 -11.29 -2.07
CA SER A 99 -26.62 -12.18 -2.65
C SER A 99 -28.01 -11.58 -2.58
N SER A 100 -28.28 -10.70 -1.60
CA SER A 100 -29.59 -10.09 -1.38
C SER A 100 -29.80 -8.85 -2.23
N SER A 101 -28.81 -7.96 -2.32
CA SER A 101 -28.95 -6.69 -3.06
C SER A 101 -28.27 -6.71 -4.42
N GLY A 102 -27.31 -7.61 -4.63
CA GLY A 102 -26.45 -7.58 -5.82
C GLY A 102 -25.38 -6.50 -5.79
N ASP A 103 -25.28 -5.69 -4.73
CA ASP A 103 -24.26 -4.65 -4.60
C ASP A 103 -22.90 -5.24 -4.25
N LEU A 104 -21.83 -4.49 -4.53
CA LEU A 104 -20.50 -4.85 -4.05
C LEU A 104 -20.33 -4.45 -2.59
N GLN A 105 -19.80 -5.35 -1.79
CA GLN A 105 -19.45 -5.16 -0.39
C GLN A 105 -17.98 -5.54 -0.19
N VAL A 106 -17.36 -4.89 0.78
CA VAL A 106 -16.00 -5.22 1.23
C VAL A 106 -16.05 -5.99 2.54
N VAL A 107 -15.15 -6.95 2.69
CA VAL A 107 -15.04 -7.84 3.86
C VAL A 107 -13.58 -7.90 4.32
N ASP A 108 -13.33 -8.53 5.47
CA ASP A 108 -11.97 -8.69 6.03
C ASP A 108 -11.34 -7.33 6.43
N LEU A 109 -11.93 -6.75 7.49
CA LEU A 109 -11.65 -5.40 7.99
C LEU A 109 -10.60 -5.37 9.11
N GLU A 110 -9.78 -6.42 9.27
CA GLU A 110 -8.77 -6.50 10.34
C GLU A 110 -7.63 -5.47 10.19
N GLU A 111 -7.47 -4.93 8.99
CA GLU A 111 -6.51 -3.87 8.67
C GLU A 111 -7.14 -2.50 8.49
N ALA A 112 -8.44 -2.38 8.76
CA ALA A 112 -9.15 -1.13 8.62
C ALA A 112 -8.63 -0.10 9.62
N CYS A 113 -8.39 1.12 9.14
CA CYS A 113 -7.85 2.22 9.95
C CYS A 113 -8.26 3.57 9.33
N VAL A 114 -7.89 4.67 10.00
CA VAL A 114 -7.93 6.00 9.37
C VAL A 114 -6.52 6.45 9.06
N ALA A 115 -6.23 6.59 7.77
CA ALA A 115 -4.94 7.00 7.22
C ALA A 115 -5.15 7.89 5.98
N CYS A 116 -4.08 8.27 5.28
CA CYS A 116 -4.21 8.94 3.99
C CYS A 116 -4.81 8.00 2.94
N ALA A 117 -5.65 8.52 2.05
CA ALA A 117 -6.29 7.76 0.98
C ALA A 117 -5.31 6.99 0.07
N ALA A 118 -4.06 7.47 -0.02
CA ALA A 118 -2.99 6.76 -0.73
C ALA A 118 -2.78 5.32 -0.25
N VAL A 119 -3.06 5.00 1.01
CA VAL A 119 -2.88 3.64 1.58
C VAL A 119 -3.70 2.61 0.81
N ASP A 120 -5.00 2.83 0.69
CA ASP A 120 -5.85 1.89 -0.04
C ASP A 120 -5.63 1.98 -1.55
N LEU A 121 -5.37 3.18 -2.09
CA LEU A 121 -5.06 3.35 -3.50
C LEU A 121 -3.81 2.57 -3.91
N ALA A 122 -2.76 2.57 -3.08
CA ALA A 122 -1.55 1.78 -3.30
C ALA A 122 -1.87 0.28 -3.41
N SER A 123 -2.71 -0.23 -2.51
CA SER A 123 -3.15 -1.64 -2.54
C SER A 123 -4.04 -1.93 -3.75
N ALA A 124 -4.99 -1.06 -4.06
CA ALA A 124 -5.92 -1.20 -5.17
C ALA A 124 -5.19 -1.24 -6.52
N LEU A 125 -4.30 -0.27 -6.78
CA LEU A 125 -3.56 -0.20 -8.05
C LEU A 125 -2.57 -1.36 -8.23
N LEU A 126 -2.12 -1.97 -7.13
CA LEU A 126 -1.29 -3.16 -7.16
C LEU A 126 -2.10 -4.42 -7.46
N ASN A 127 -3.25 -4.58 -6.82
CA ASN A 127 -3.96 -5.87 -6.79
C ASN A 127 -5.12 -5.95 -7.80
N LEU A 128 -5.70 -4.81 -8.18
CA LEU A 128 -6.91 -4.76 -9.01
C LEU A 128 -6.60 -4.35 -10.46
N CYS A 129 -5.57 -3.53 -10.68
CA CYS A 129 -5.16 -3.02 -11.99
C CYS A 129 -4.00 -3.83 -12.62
N ARG A 130 -3.89 -5.13 -12.30
CA ARG A 130 -2.95 -6.05 -12.94
C ARG A 130 -3.65 -6.82 -14.06
N SER A 131 -3.08 -6.77 -15.27
CA SER A 131 -3.35 -7.77 -16.29
C SER A 131 -2.49 -9.01 -16.01
N ARG A 132 -2.94 -10.20 -16.47
CA ARG A 132 -2.23 -11.48 -16.33
C ARG A 132 -0.75 -11.41 -16.75
N ASN A 133 -0.39 -10.46 -17.60
CA ASN A 133 0.96 -10.35 -18.17
C ASN A 133 1.68 -9.02 -17.92
N ASN A 134 1.08 -7.99 -17.29
CA ASN A 134 1.77 -6.74 -16.88
C ASN A 134 0.86 -5.78 -16.09
N ALA A 135 1.45 -4.86 -15.33
CA ALA A 135 0.72 -3.72 -14.77
C ALA A 135 0.19 -2.82 -15.90
N ASN A 136 -1.12 -2.63 -15.99
CA ASN A 136 -1.72 -1.83 -17.05
C ASN A 136 -1.97 -0.40 -16.56
N TYR A 137 -1.16 0.54 -17.05
CA TYR A 137 -1.32 1.96 -16.71
C TYR A 137 -2.69 2.51 -17.15
N ALA A 138 -3.27 2.01 -18.25
CA ALA A 138 -4.61 2.41 -18.67
C ALA A 138 -5.68 1.99 -17.64
N ASP A 139 -5.58 0.79 -17.07
CA ASP A 139 -6.52 0.32 -16.02
C ASP A 139 -6.36 1.14 -14.73
N ARG A 140 -5.13 1.51 -14.37
CA ARG A 140 -4.87 2.40 -13.22
C ARG A 140 -5.51 3.77 -13.45
N LYS A 141 -5.35 4.32 -14.66
CA LYS A 141 -5.93 5.62 -15.03
C LYS A 141 -7.45 5.58 -15.02
N GLN A 142 -8.08 4.53 -15.56
CA GLN A 142 -9.53 4.33 -15.48
C GLN A 142 -10.03 4.19 -14.05
N PHE A 143 -9.35 3.39 -13.22
CA PHE A 143 -9.67 3.26 -11.79
C PHE A 143 -9.61 4.61 -11.07
N VAL A 144 -8.50 5.33 -11.23
CA VAL A 144 -8.25 6.61 -10.56
C VAL A 144 -9.20 7.69 -11.03
N ARG A 145 -9.45 7.80 -12.34
CA ARG A 145 -10.45 8.71 -12.91
C ARG A 145 -11.82 8.47 -12.28
N ALA A 146 -12.26 7.21 -12.19
CA ALA A 146 -13.54 6.87 -11.58
C ALA A 146 -13.58 7.21 -10.07
N TYR A 147 -12.49 6.96 -9.35
CA TYR A 147 -12.35 7.34 -7.94
C TYR A 147 -12.44 8.86 -7.73
N LEU A 148 -11.72 9.64 -8.55
CA LEU A 148 -11.69 11.11 -8.46
C LEU A 148 -13.04 11.72 -8.82
N LEU A 149 -13.67 11.25 -9.90
CA LEU A 149 -15.03 11.69 -10.28
C LEU A 149 -16.05 11.39 -9.18
N GLU A 150 -15.99 10.21 -8.55
CA GLU A 150 -16.88 9.88 -7.43
C GLU A 150 -16.60 10.72 -6.17
N THR A 151 -15.35 11.13 -5.96
CA THR A 151 -14.95 11.90 -4.77
C THR A 151 -15.24 13.39 -4.93
N TYR A 152 -15.02 13.97 -6.11
CA TYR A 152 -15.01 15.42 -6.35
C TYR A 152 -15.94 15.89 -7.46
N ASN A 153 -16.56 14.99 -8.23
CA ASN A 153 -17.31 15.29 -9.46
C ASN A 153 -16.49 15.96 -10.58
N GLU A 154 -15.16 15.99 -10.46
CA GLU A 154 -14.25 16.57 -11.43
C GLU A 154 -12.88 15.89 -11.34
N THR A 155 -12.12 15.91 -12.45
CA THR A 155 -10.73 15.45 -12.52
C THR A 155 -10.06 15.95 -13.79
N SER A 156 -8.73 16.03 -13.78
CA SER A 156 -7.89 16.21 -14.97
C SER A 156 -6.93 15.03 -15.15
N ASP A 157 -6.33 14.91 -16.33
CA ASP A 157 -5.27 13.91 -16.57
C ASP A 157 -4.10 14.08 -15.57
N LYS A 158 -3.78 15.33 -15.21
CA LYS A 158 -2.74 15.62 -14.22
C LYS A 158 -3.12 15.12 -12.83
N ASP A 159 -4.36 15.33 -12.39
CA ASP A 159 -4.81 14.84 -11.07
C ASP A 159 -4.75 13.32 -10.98
N GLU A 160 -5.09 12.65 -12.09
CA GLU A 160 -5.01 11.19 -12.19
C GLU A 160 -3.57 10.69 -12.07
N ASP A 161 -2.65 11.32 -12.80
CA ASP A 161 -1.24 10.95 -12.81
C ASP A 161 -0.55 11.22 -11.46
N ASP A 162 -0.82 12.38 -10.86
CA ASP A 162 -0.32 12.73 -9.53
C ASP A 162 -0.80 11.74 -8.47
N LEU A 163 -2.07 11.30 -8.55
CA LEU A 163 -2.63 10.35 -7.59
C LEU A 163 -2.06 8.93 -7.77
N ILE A 164 -1.85 8.49 -9.02
CA ILE A 164 -1.17 7.21 -9.31
C ILE A 164 0.24 7.24 -8.75
N LEU A 165 0.97 8.33 -8.96
CA LEU A 165 2.33 8.50 -8.49
C LEU A 165 2.41 8.46 -6.96
N ASP A 166 1.57 9.22 -6.26
CA ASP A 166 1.52 9.21 -4.79
C ASP A 166 1.27 7.80 -4.23
N ALA A 167 0.32 7.07 -4.80
CA ALA A 167 0.01 5.70 -4.41
C ALA A 167 1.19 4.75 -4.66
N GLN A 168 1.92 4.92 -5.77
CA GLN A 168 3.11 4.13 -6.05
C GLN A 168 4.24 4.44 -5.08
N CYS A 169 4.56 5.72 -4.84
CA CYS A 169 5.56 6.13 -3.87
C CYS A 169 5.29 5.52 -2.49
N LEU A 170 4.02 5.56 -2.06
CA LEU A 170 3.65 4.95 -0.79
C LEU A 170 3.82 3.42 -0.79
N ARG A 171 3.44 2.74 -1.88
CA ARG A 171 3.66 1.29 -2.00
C ARG A 171 5.14 0.91 -1.87
N PHE A 172 6.02 1.73 -2.44
CA PHE A 172 7.47 1.54 -2.33
C PHE A 172 7.94 1.72 -0.89
N ALA A 173 7.54 2.82 -0.24
CA ALA A 173 7.84 3.08 1.15
C ALA A 173 7.35 1.93 2.07
N GLU A 174 6.14 1.42 1.81
CA GLU A 174 5.58 0.27 2.52
C GLU A 174 6.41 -1.00 2.36
N GLY A 175 6.76 -1.35 1.12
CA GLY A 175 7.53 -2.56 0.87
C GLY A 175 8.94 -2.47 1.44
N TRP A 176 9.53 -1.28 1.50
CA TRP A 176 10.83 -1.08 2.14
C TRP A 176 10.71 -1.28 3.66
N LEU A 177 9.74 -0.62 4.29
CA LEU A 177 9.50 -0.75 5.73
C LEU A 177 9.20 -2.22 6.12
N LEU A 178 8.47 -2.95 5.28
CA LEU A 178 8.18 -4.38 5.47
C LEU A 178 9.32 -5.30 5.00
N GLY A 179 10.38 -4.78 4.39
CA GLY A 179 11.59 -5.53 4.02
C GLY A 179 11.40 -6.45 2.85
N LEU A 180 10.42 -6.10 2.01
CA LEU A 180 10.16 -6.71 0.73
C LEU A 180 11.17 -6.25 -0.32
N TYR A 181 11.96 -5.20 -0.02
CA TYR A 181 12.99 -4.64 -0.90
C TYR A 181 14.36 -4.62 -0.21
N ALA A 182 15.43 -4.69 -1.01
CA ALA A 182 16.80 -4.59 -0.52
C ALA A 182 17.15 -3.17 -0.04
N GLU A 183 18.02 -3.05 0.96
CA GLU A 183 18.37 -1.80 1.66
C GLU A 183 18.89 -0.70 0.71
N ASN A 184 19.71 -1.06 -0.30
CA ASN A 184 20.30 -0.11 -1.26
C ASN A 184 19.29 0.55 -2.21
N LEU A 185 18.03 0.09 -2.23
CA LEU A 185 16.97 0.69 -3.04
C LEU A 185 16.38 1.94 -2.37
N ALA A 186 16.54 2.09 -1.05
CA ALA A 186 15.96 3.18 -0.26
C ALA A 186 16.54 4.55 -0.63
N ASP A 187 17.86 4.64 -0.75
CA ASP A 187 18.55 5.89 -1.08
C ASP A 187 18.20 6.35 -2.50
N SER A 188 18.13 5.41 -3.44
CA SER A 188 17.72 5.70 -4.83
C SER A 188 16.25 6.12 -4.93
N ILE A 189 15.37 5.58 -4.08
CA ILE A 189 13.95 5.95 -4.03
C ILE A 189 13.76 7.29 -3.32
N HIS A 190 14.47 7.55 -2.23
CA HIS A 190 14.38 8.81 -1.48
C HIS A 190 14.80 9.98 -2.38
N GLU A 191 15.88 9.81 -3.16
CA GLU A 191 16.29 10.79 -4.16
C GLU A 191 15.29 10.89 -5.33
N ALA A 192 14.70 9.78 -5.79
CA ALA A 192 13.66 9.81 -6.82
C ALA A 192 12.38 10.54 -6.35
N ILE A 193 11.94 10.33 -5.10
CA ILE A 193 10.78 10.99 -4.50
C ILE A 193 11.04 12.48 -4.33
N LYS A 194 12.23 12.88 -3.85
CA LYS A 194 12.64 14.29 -3.79
C LYS A 194 12.60 14.92 -5.18
N TYR A 195 13.21 14.27 -6.17
CA TYR A 195 13.34 14.80 -7.52
C TYR A 195 11.98 14.98 -8.22
N VAL A 196 11.10 13.99 -8.11
CA VAL A 196 9.74 14.04 -8.67
C VAL A 196 8.91 15.14 -8.01
N ARG A 197 9.12 15.40 -6.71
CA ARG A 197 8.40 16.43 -5.96
C ARG A 197 8.95 17.85 -6.15
N THR A 198 10.23 18.02 -6.47
CA THR A 198 10.86 19.34 -6.69
C THR A 198 10.77 19.86 -8.13
N GLY A 199 10.37 19.02 -9.09
CA GLY A 199 9.58 19.44 -10.25
C GLY A 199 10.25 19.46 -11.64
N ARG A 200 9.35 19.42 -12.64
CA ARG A 200 9.42 20.04 -13.98
C ARG A 200 10.16 19.33 -15.13
N ASN A 201 10.20 18.00 -15.19
CA ASN A 201 10.64 17.35 -16.44
C ASN A 201 9.82 16.09 -16.79
N GLU A 202 8.87 16.24 -17.73
CA GLU A 202 8.00 15.16 -18.22
C GLU A 202 8.80 13.99 -18.83
N SER A 203 9.94 14.28 -19.47
CA SER A 203 10.83 13.25 -20.02
C SER A 203 11.41 12.37 -18.92
N LEU A 204 11.80 12.98 -17.79
CA LEU A 204 12.43 12.26 -16.68
C LEU A 204 11.41 11.56 -15.79
N VAL A 205 10.18 12.07 -15.66
CA VAL A 205 9.08 11.36 -14.99
C VAL A 205 8.72 10.10 -15.78
N LYS A 206 8.74 10.17 -17.12
CA LYS A 206 8.54 9.00 -17.98
C LYS A 206 9.69 7.99 -17.84
N GLU A 207 10.93 8.47 -17.81
CA GLU A 207 12.13 7.64 -17.63
C GLU A 207 12.25 7.03 -16.22
N LEU A 208 11.86 7.76 -15.18
CA LEU A 208 11.79 7.29 -13.79
C LEU A 208 10.60 6.35 -13.56
N SER A 209 9.44 6.60 -14.17
CA SER A 209 8.32 5.65 -14.15
C SER A 209 8.72 4.35 -14.81
N GLN A 210 9.41 4.44 -15.95
CA GLN A 210 9.93 3.30 -16.67
C GLN A 210 11.05 2.60 -15.89
N THR A 211 11.94 3.33 -15.21
CA THR A 211 13.00 2.79 -14.35
C THR A 211 12.44 2.19 -13.06
N LEU A 212 11.44 2.79 -12.40
CA LEU A 212 10.74 2.20 -11.25
C LEU A 212 10.00 0.93 -11.68
N ILE A 213 9.36 0.91 -12.85
CA ILE A 213 8.71 -0.28 -13.42
C ILE A 213 9.75 -1.37 -13.75
N GLU A 214 10.82 -1.03 -14.48
CA GLU A 214 11.87 -1.95 -14.92
C GLU A 214 12.74 -2.44 -13.76
N THR A 215 13.03 -1.59 -12.77
CA THR A 215 13.79 -1.94 -11.57
C THR A 215 12.94 -2.74 -10.59
N THR A 216 11.63 -2.50 -10.48
CA THR A 216 10.72 -3.36 -9.72
C THR A 216 10.64 -4.76 -10.32
N LEU A 217 10.62 -4.87 -11.65
CA LEU A 217 10.60 -6.17 -12.36
C LEU A 217 11.98 -6.86 -12.38
N THR A 218 13.06 -6.10 -12.51
CA THR A 218 14.44 -6.61 -12.51
C THR A 218 14.89 -7.01 -11.10
N ALA A 219 14.56 -6.24 -10.06
CA ALA A 219 14.79 -6.60 -8.67
C ALA A 219 13.94 -7.82 -8.26
N ALA A 220 12.68 -7.90 -8.70
CA ALA A 220 11.86 -9.10 -8.51
C ALA A 220 12.43 -10.33 -9.24
N GLY A 221 12.90 -10.17 -10.48
CA GLY A 221 13.48 -11.26 -11.27
C GLY A 221 14.88 -11.71 -10.84
N ASN A 222 15.70 -10.82 -10.28
CA ASN A 222 17.05 -11.12 -9.82
C ASN A 222 17.07 -11.64 -8.37
N HIS A 223 16.18 -11.15 -7.51
CA HIS A 223 15.99 -11.69 -6.17
C HIS A 223 15.36 -13.09 -6.21
N TRP A 224 14.36 -13.32 -7.08
CA TRP A 224 13.76 -14.65 -7.26
C TRP A 224 14.78 -15.66 -7.82
N ARG A 225 15.64 -15.27 -8.76
CA ARG A 225 16.72 -16.14 -9.28
C ARG A 225 17.81 -16.44 -8.24
N LYS A 226 18.17 -15.48 -7.38
CA LYS A 226 19.19 -15.69 -6.33
C LYS A 226 18.66 -16.47 -5.12
N ASN A 227 17.37 -16.39 -4.81
CA ASN A 227 16.80 -16.98 -3.59
C ASN A 227 15.90 -18.20 -3.82
N ARG A 228 15.73 -18.68 -5.08
CA ARG A 228 14.99 -19.92 -5.40
C ARG A 228 15.51 -21.15 -4.63
N HIS A 229 16.79 -21.18 -4.28
CA HIS A 229 17.39 -22.28 -3.53
C HIS A 229 17.19 -22.20 -2.01
N ARG A 230 16.79 -21.03 -1.47
CA ARG A 230 16.52 -20.85 -0.03
C ARG A 230 15.07 -21.16 0.36
N ALA A 231 14.17 -21.25 -0.61
CA ALA A 231 12.76 -21.60 -0.38
C ALA A 231 12.50 -23.12 -0.29
N THR A 232 13.48 -23.97 -0.62
CA THR A 232 13.38 -25.43 -0.49
C THR A 232 13.81 -25.96 0.88
N ASP A 233 14.41 -25.12 1.74
CA ASP A 233 14.97 -25.55 3.03
C ASP A 233 14.02 -25.41 4.23
N PHE A 234 12.75 -25.02 4.00
CA PHE A 234 11.70 -25.05 5.03
C PHE A 234 10.82 -26.32 5.00
N GLY A 235 11.24 -27.37 4.31
CA GLY A 235 10.42 -28.57 4.05
C GLY A 235 10.95 -29.92 4.54
N ALA A 236 12.09 -30.01 5.24
CA ALA A 236 12.63 -31.31 5.69
C ALA A 236 13.35 -31.18 7.04
N GLY A 237 12.61 -31.32 8.14
CA GLY A 237 13.22 -31.23 9.47
C GLY A 237 12.32 -31.52 10.66
N ALA A 238 11.35 -32.43 10.52
CA ALA A 238 10.69 -33.05 11.67
C ALA A 238 10.70 -34.57 11.48
N ALA A 239 11.74 -35.23 11.98
CA ALA A 239 11.71 -36.67 12.17
C ALA A 239 10.82 -36.99 13.40
N PRO A 240 9.96 -38.03 13.35
CA PRO A 240 9.08 -38.37 14.45
C PRO A 240 9.88 -38.89 15.65
N ARG A 241 9.54 -38.40 16.84
CA ARG A 241 10.03 -38.95 18.12
C ARG A 241 9.67 -40.43 18.21
N ALA A 242 10.67 -41.28 18.34
CA ALA A 242 10.49 -42.70 18.64
C ALA A 242 9.85 -42.87 20.03
N ALA A 243 8.85 -43.73 20.11
CA ALA A 243 8.21 -44.16 21.35
C ALA A 243 9.20 -44.99 22.20
N ALA A 244 9.20 -44.75 23.51
CA ALA A 244 9.90 -45.58 24.47
C ALA A 244 9.32 -47.00 24.48
N PRO A 245 10.14 -48.06 24.52
CA PRO A 245 9.61 -49.40 24.72
C PRO A 245 9.17 -49.56 26.19
N ALA A 246 8.00 -50.17 26.36
CA ALA A 246 7.56 -50.71 27.63
C ALA A 246 8.33 -51.99 27.98
N SER A 247 8.36 -52.29 29.28
CA SER A 247 9.08 -53.34 30.03
C SER A 247 10.59 -53.16 30.19
#